data_AF-Q4D690-F1
#
_entry.id   AF-Q4D690-F1
#
_cell.length_a   1.000
_cell.length_b   1.000
_cell.length_c   1.000
_cell.angle_alpha   90.00
_cell.angle_beta   90.00
_cell.angle_gamma   90.00
#
_symmetry.space_group_name_H-M   'P 1'
#
loop_
_entity.id
_entity.type
_entity.pdbx_description
1 polymer ?
#
loop_
_entity_poly.entity_id
_entity_poly.type
_entity_poly.pdbx_seq_one_letter_code
_entity_poly.pdbx_strand_id
1 'polypeptide(L)'
;MSENISLTDLGPELWILVYHLYDKHKSDPDVAFRELTLRTRCVCSSEDLLIARSPSSLLNTQWYREMNTRYRDLRRRLKESQRVVLEEAEVVTRSLYPAGCVAKEYADALQTCAAMLTVSVPSQALARFTEYRVQELASLDVATVTVEELVDDLIERPVLDALTPSQWWTFDTDGNGSVSLNIIGLRARPAQIDILYTRSEKKWRCRIHLDGILHETGPTAPIARRLARTHGALLSEERFRTCLVHLQSLMKHAVEDGDIGHSSNSTMKDCHYGREYPQKQQQKEQASALASAIELDRRRDRTQKPLNALNKADVGLLYRDPEAALDNVDLNDADDVTLQEFKAKMEEKFLEKVVRPGDSGYEYDKRVEVKPTERSEWDDSD
;
A
#
# COMPACT_ATOMS: atom_id res chain seq x y z
N MET A 1 -22.30 30.80 11.94
CA MET A 1 -21.01 30.49 11.29
C MET A 1 -21.12 29.07 10.79
N SER A 2 -21.37 28.87 9.50
CA SER A 2 -21.33 27.55 8.90
C SER A 2 -19.84 27.21 8.83
N GLU A 3 -19.31 26.45 9.78
CA GLU A 3 -18.03 25.77 9.57
C GLU A 3 -18.17 25.07 8.22
N ASN A 4 -17.33 25.42 7.24
CA ASN A 4 -17.28 24.72 5.97
C ASN A 4 -16.69 23.34 6.27
N ILE A 5 -17.50 22.47 6.90
CA ILE A 5 -17.15 21.09 7.18
C ILE A 5 -16.98 20.45 5.82
N SER A 6 -15.72 20.30 5.40
CA SER A 6 -15.38 19.74 4.12
C SER A 6 -15.00 18.29 4.34
N LEU A 7 -15.34 17.42 3.39
CA LEU A 7 -14.88 16.03 3.40
C LEU A 7 -13.34 15.92 3.40
N THR A 8 -12.61 16.99 3.10
CA THR A 8 -11.15 17.07 3.23
C THR A 8 -10.66 16.79 4.65
N ASP A 9 -11.53 16.93 5.65
CA ASP A 9 -11.18 16.68 7.05
C ASP A 9 -11.00 15.20 7.39
N LEU A 10 -11.37 14.26 6.50
CA LEU A 10 -11.13 12.82 6.71
C LEU A 10 -9.83 12.32 6.03
N GLY A 11 -9.01 13.24 5.54
CA GLY A 11 -7.76 12.96 4.84
C GLY A 11 -7.93 12.80 3.32
N PRO A 12 -6.86 13.10 2.56
CA PRO A 12 -6.92 13.25 1.11
C PRO A 12 -7.22 11.92 0.39
N GLU A 13 -6.72 10.79 0.87
CA GLU A 13 -6.95 9.50 0.21
C GLU A 13 -8.42 9.06 0.27
N LEU A 14 -9.10 9.28 1.40
CA LEU A 14 -10.51 8.92 1.52
C LEU A 14 -11.36 9.82 0.64
N TRP A 15 -11.01 11.11 0.60
CA TRP A 15 -11.66 12.08 -0.26
C TRP A 15 -11.54 11.69 -1.75
N ILE A 16 -10.34 11.32 -2.21
CA ILE A 16 -10.12 10.80 -3.57
C ILE A 16 -10.98 9.56 -3.82
N LEU A 17 -11.05 8.62 -2.87
CA LEU A 17 -11.89 7.43 -2.99
C LEU A 17 -13.37 7.79 -3.16
N VAL A 18 -13.88 8.71 -2.34
CA VAL A 18 -15.27 9.18 -2.42
C VAL A 18 -15.57 9.73 -3.81
N TYR A 19 -14.80 10.70 -4.29
CA TYR A 19 -15.07 11.32 -5.59
C TYR A 19 -14.91 10.34 -6.73
N HIS A 20 -13.91 9.46 -6.68
CA HIS A 20 -13.73 8.41 -7.67
C HIS A 20 -14.95 7.47 -7.75
N LEU A 21 -15.52 7.05 -6.61
CA LEU A 21 -16.66 6.15 -6.61
C LEU A 21 -17.94 6.81 -7.14
N TYR A 22 -18.18 8.07 -6.78
CA TYR A 22 -19.35 8.81 -7.27
C TYR A 22 -19.23 9.18 -8.74
N ASP A 23 -18.02 9.41 -9.25
CA ASP A 23 -17.79 9.61 -10.69
C ASP A 23 -17.94 8.29 -11.45
N LYS A 24 -17.33 7.20 -10.96
CA LYS A 24 -17.45 5.86 -11.54
C LYS A 24 -18.91 5.40 -11.65
N HIS A 25 -19.72 5.69 -10.65
CA HIS A 25 -21.14 5.29 -10.59
C HIS A 25 -22.08 6.48 -10.71
N LYS A 26 -21.77 7.43 -11.60
CA LYS A 26 -22.54 8.67 -11.78
C LYS A 26 -24.04 8.45 -12.03
N SER A 27 -24.42 7.33 -12.64
CA SER A 27 -25.81 6.96 -12.89
C SER A 27 -26.53 6.35 -11.69
N ASP A 28 -25.79 5.82 -10.71
CA ASP A 28 -26.35 5.10 -9.56
C ASP A 28 -25.55 5.42 -8.27
N PRO A 29 -25.92 6.50 -7.57
CA PRO A 29 -25.24 6.89 -6.33
C PRO A 29 -25.43 5.87 -5.20
N ASP A 30 -26.47 5.04 -5.24
CA ASP A 30 -26.65 3.98 -4.23
C ASP A 30 -25.54 2.94 -4.36
N VAL A 31 -25.14 2.59 -5.60
CA VAL A 31 -24.01 1.69 -5.84
C VAL A 31 -22.70 2.34 -5.36
N ALA A 32 -22.49 3.63 -5.63
CA ALA A 32 -21.34 4.37 -5.14
C ALA A 32 -21.22 4.30 -3.61
N PHE A 33 -22.31 4.61 -2.91
CA PHE A 33 -22.34 4.62 -1.45
C PHE A 33 -22.23 3.21 -0.84
N ARG A 34 -22.85 2.20 -1.45
CA ARG A 34 -22.69 0.79 -1.02
C ARG A 34 -21.25 0.33 -1.16
N GLU A 35 -20.57 0.69 -2.26
CA GLU A 35 -19.16 0.36 -2.47
C GLU A 35 -18.27 1.13 -1.50
N LEU A 36 -18.55 2.41 -1.24
CA LEU A 36 -17.83 3.23 -0.26
C LEU A 36 -17.90 2.60 1.13
N THR A 37 -19.11 2.37 1.63
CA THR A 37 -19.31 1.79 2.97
C THR A 37 -18.76 0.37 3.08
N LEU A 38 -18.70 -0.40 1.98
CA LEU A 38 -18.04 -1.70 1.93
C LEU A 38 -16.52 -1.55 2.11
N ARG A 39 -15.90 -0.64 1.35
CA ARG A 39 -14.45 -0.39 1.40
C ARG A 39 -14.00 0.23 2.72
N THR A 40 -14.83 1.06 3.34
CA THR A 40 -14.57 1.65 4.67
C THR A 40 -15.00 0.76 5.83
N ARG A 41 -15.64 -0.39 5.55
CA ARG A 41 -16.15 -1.35 6.53
C ARG A 41 -17.15 -0.75 7.53
N CYS A 42 -17.92 0.25 7.09
CA CYS A 42 -18.96 0.89 7.89
C CYS A 42 -20.31 0.18 7.71
N VAL A 43 -21.28 0.49 8.56
CA VAL A 43 -22.66 0.05 8.36
C VAL A 43 -23.31 0.85 7.22
N CYS A 44 -24.03 0.17 6.32
CA CYS A 44 -24.83 0.84 5.29
C CYS A 44 -26.28 0.93 5.78
N SER A 45 -26.66 2.05 6.39
CA SER A 45 -28.04 2.28 6.80
C SER A 45 -28.93 2.59 5.58
N SER A 46 -30.23 2.26 5.69
CA SER A 46 -31.21 2.64 4.66
C SER A 46 -31.43 4.16 4.61
N GLU A 47 -31.28 4.84 5.74
CA GLU A 47 -31.40 6.30 5.83
C GLU A 47 -30.27 7.00 5.09
N ASP A 48 -29.02 6.53 5.25
CA ASP A 48 -27.89 7.11 4.56
C ASP A 48 -28.00 6.96 3.04
N LEU A 49 -28.58 5.87 2.53
CA LEU A 49 -28.83 5.69 1.09
C LEU A 49 -29.78 6.76 0.51
N LEU A 50 -30.71 7.28 1.30
CA LEU A 50 -31.58 8.36 0.85
C LEU A 50 -30.83 9.69 0.76
N ILE A 51 -29.87 9.91 1.66
CA ILE A 51 -29.11 11.16 1.79
C ILE A 51 -27.92 11.19 0.84
N ALA A 52 -27.18 10.09 0.71
CA ALA A 52 -25.90 9.94 0.02
C ALA A 52 -26.06 9.95 -1.52
N ARG A 53 -26.61 11.03 -2.06
CA ARG A 53 -26.84 11.23 -3.50
C ARG A 53 -25.68 11.89 -4.21
N SER A 54 -24.79 12.52 -3.46
CA SER A 54 -23.62 13.24 -3.95
C SER A 54 -22.51 13.28 -2.88
N PRO A 55 -21.24 13.54 -3.26
CA PRO A 55 -20.17 13.71 -2.28
C PRO A 55 -20.50 14.75 -1.20
N SER A 56 -21.01 15.93 -1.57
CA SER A 56 -21.36 16.99 -0.60
C SER A 56 -22.45 16.57 0.40
N SER A 57 -23.40 15.72 -0.01
CA SER A 57 -24.45 15.22 0.88
C SER A 57 -23.96 14.22 1.94
N LEU A 58 -22.77 13.64 1.76
CA LEU A 58 -22.23 12.66 2.71
C LEU A 58 -22.04 13.23 4.11
N LEU A 59 -21.81 14.52 4.25
CA LEU A 59 -21.65 15.20 5.55
C LEU A 59 -22.84 14.96 6.50
N ASN A 60 -24.02 14.71 5.94
CA ASN A 60 -25.25 14.50 6.69
C ASN A 60 -25.53 13.01 7.01
N THR A 61 -24.62 12.11 6.65
CA THR A 61 -24.80 10.65 6.84
C THR A 61 -24.28 10.18 8.19
N GLN A 62 -24.79 9.04 8.66
CA GLN A 62 -24.21 8.29 9.77
C GLN A 62 -22.80 7.80 9.42
N TRP A 63 -22.57 7.37 8.18
CA TRP A 63 -21.24 7.02 7.67
C TRP A 63 -20.20 8.11 7.94
N TYR A 64 -20.50 9.36 7.62
CA TYR A 64 -19.55 10.47 7.83
C TYR A 64 -19.26 10.68 9.32
N ARG A 65 -20.29 10.60 10.18
CA ARG A 65 -20.12 10.70 11.63
C ARG A 65 -19.23 9.58 12.17
N GLU A 66 -19.44 8.35 11.73
CA GLU A 66 -18.62 7.19 12.11
C GLU A 66 -17.17 7.39 11.64
N MET A 67 -16.96 7.78 10.38
CA MET A 67 -15.64 8.02 9.82
C MET A 67 -14.90 9.16 10.51
N ASN A 68 -15.59 10.25 10.84
CA ASN A 68 -15.01 11.37 11.58
C ASN A 68 -14.57 10.96 12.98
N THR A 69 -15.39 10.17 13.70
CA THR A 69 -14.99 9.62 15.00
C THR A 69 -13.74 8.74 14.88
N ARG A 70 -13.72 7.81 13.92
CA ARG A 70 -12.57 6.93 13.68
C ARG A 70 -11.31 7.71 13.31
N TYR A 71 -11.46 8.77 12.52
CA TYR A 71 -10.34 9.62 12.11
C TYR A 71 -9.77 10.42 13.30
N ARG A 72 -10.63 10.97 14.15
CA ARG A 72 -10.21 11.65 15.38
C ARG A 72 -9.50 10.70 16.33
N ASP A 73 -10.02 9.49 16.48
CA ASP A 73 -9.40 8.46 17.32
C ASP A 73 -8.03 8.05 16.79
N LEU A 74 -7.90 7.90 15.46
CA LEU A 74 -6.62 7.67 14.80
C LEU A 74 -5.64 8.81 15.08
N ARG A 75 -6.05 10.07 14.83
CA ARG A 75 -5.20 11.24 15.05
C ARG A 75 -4.75 11.35 16.49
N ARG A 76 -5.62 11.06 17.47
CA ARG A 76 -5.24 10.99 18.88
C ARG A 76 -4.15 9.94 19.13
N ARG A 77 -4.31 8.71 18.61
CA ARG A 77 -3.28 7.67 18.74
C ARG A 77 -1.97 8.03 18.04
N LEU A 78 -2.04 8.70 16.89
CA LEU A 78 -0.85 9.21 16.21
C LEU A 78 -0.12 10.25 17.07
N LYS A 79 -0.85 11.19 17.67
CA LYS A 79 -0.27 12.17 18.62
C LYS A 79 0.41 11.50 19.81
N GLU A 80 -0.21 10.46 20.36
CA GLU A 80 0.34 9.71 21.49
C GLU A 80 1.58 8.89 21.11
N SER A 81 1.52 8.19 19.97
CA SER A 81 2.61 7.30 19.52
C SER A 81 3.79 8.04 18.88
N GLN A 82 3.56 9.21 18.28
CA GLN A 82 4.57 10.02 17.57
C GLN A 82 4.90 11.31 18.32
N ARG A 83 4.70 11.33 19.65
CA ARG A 83 4.89 12.52 20.49
C ARG A 83 6.26 13.19 20.29
N VAL A 84 7.33 12.40 20.17
CA VAL A 84 8.70 12.91 19.97
C VAL A 84 8.82 13.74 18.69
N VAL A 85 8.20 13.29 17.60
CA VAL A 85 8.20 14.00 16.31
C VAL A 85 7.39 15.30 16.40
N LEU A 86 6.29 15.29 17.17
CA LEU A 86 5.48 16.50 17.36
C LEU A 86 6.19 17.54 18.22
N GLU A 87 6.88 17.10 19.28
CA GLU A 87 7.72 17.97 20.12
C GLU A 87 8.89 18.55 19.30
N GLU A 88 9.50 17.76 18.41
CA GLU A 88 10.50 18.26 17.46
C GLU A 88 9.92 19.36 16.56
N ALA A 89 8.75 19.14 15.96
CA ALA A 89 8.11 20.11 15.10
C ALA A 89 7.79 21.44 15.82
N GLU A 90 7.34 21.35 17.07
CA GLU A 90 7.13 22.51 17.94
C GLU A 90 8.44 23.26 18.23
N VAL A 91 9.50 22.54 18.62
CA VAL A 91 10.81 23.12 18.93
C VAL A 91 11.44 23.78 17.71
N VAL A 92 11.43 23.13 16.55
CA VAL A 92 11.96 23.66 15.30
C VAL A 92 11.23 24.94 14.91
N THR A 93 9.90 24.91 14.92
CA THR A 93 9.08 26.07 14.52
C THR A 93 9.32 27.26 15.44
N ARG A 94 9.32 27.04 16.76
CA ARG A 94 9.60 28.10 17.74
C ARG A 94 11.03 28.63 17.68
N SER A 95 12.00 27.79 17.31
CA SER A 95 13.39 28.22 17.17
C SER A 95 13.60 29.09 15.92
N LEU A 96 12.93 28.77 14.81
CA LEU A 96 13.08 29.51 13.55
C LEU A 96 12.23 30.78 13.51
N TYR A 97 11.01 30.72 14.05
CA TYR A 97 10.02 31.79 13.99
C TYR A 97 9.47 32.14 15.38
N PRO A 98 10.29 32.60 16.34
CA PRO A 98 9.87 32.80 17.74
C PRO A 98 8.75 33.84 17.91
N ALA A 99 8.60 34.78 16.99
CA ALA A 99 7.54 35.78 16.97
C ALA A 99 6.42 35.47 15.95
N GLY A 100 6.52 34.33 15.25
CA GLY A 100 5.71 34.04 14.06
C GLY A 100 6.32 34.59 12.78
N CYS A 101 5.49 34.76 11.74
CA CYS A 101 5.91 35.27 10.44
C CYS A 101 4.87 36.24 9.84
N VAL A 102 5.25 36.98 8.80
CA VAL A 102 4.26 37.73 8.00
C VAL A 102 3.49 36.76 7.10
N ALA A 103 2.23 37.07 6.80
CA ALA A 103 1.38 36.19 5.98
C ALA A 103 1.96 35.91 4.58
N LYS A 104 2.77 36.83 4.03
CA LYS A 104 3.46 36.65 2.74
C LYS A 104 4.58 35.60 2.78
N GLU A 105 5.17 35.38 3.96
CA GLU A 105 6.27 34.42 4.18
C GLU A 105 5.75 33.08 4.72
N TYR A 106 4.45 32.95 4.95
CA TYR A 106 3.84 31.78 5.60
C TYR A 106 4.18 30.45 4.91
N ALA A 107 4.07 30.40 3.58
CA ALA A 107 4.34 29.19 2.81
C ALA A 107 5.83 28.78 2.93
N ASP A 108 6.73 29.75 2.81
CA ASP A 108 8.18 29.53 2.96
C ASP A 108 8.55 29.13 4.39
N ALA A 109 7.88 29.71 5.38
CA ALA A 109 8.06 29.38 6.79
C ALA A 109 7.69 27.92 7.07
N LEU A 110 6.49 27.49 6.64
CA LEU A 110 6.08 26.09 6.78
C LEU A 110 6.97 25.13 5.99
N GLN A 111 7.38 25.50 4.78
CA GLN A 111 8.30 24.68 3.99
C GLN A 111 9.66 24.52 4.66
N THR A 112 10.19 25.59 5.24
CA THR A 112 11.45 25.56 5.99
C THR A 112 11.32 24.70 7.23
N CYS A 113 10.28 24.90 8.04
CA CYS A 113 10.05 24.11 9.25
C CYS A 113 9.89 22.61 8.91
N ALA A 114 9.08 22.28 7.90
CA ALA A 114 8.86 20.89 7.48
C ALA A 114 10.14 20.23 6.95
N ALA A 115 11.00 20.97 6.25
CA ALA A 115 12.27 20.46 5.73
C ALA A 115 13.31 20.17 6.82
N MET A 116 13.16 20.77 8.00
CA MET A 116 14.06 20.59 9.14
C MET A 116 13.66 19.42 10.06
N LEU A 117 12.51 18.80 9.83
CA LEU A 117 12.03 17.67 10.64
C LEU A 117 12.74 16.37 10.25
N THR A 118 12.89 15.47 11.22
CA THR A 118 13.33 14.09 10.96
C THR A 118 12.32 13.28 10.14
N VAL A 119 11.03 13.61 10.22
CA VAL A 119 9.98 12.98 9.42
C VAL A 119 9.84 13.65 8.06
N SER A 120 9.77 12.83 7.00
CA SER A 120 9.54 13.34 5.65
C SER A 120 8.08 13.77 5.49
N VAL A 121 7.85 15.07 5.29
CA VAL A 121 6.54 15.61 4.90
C VAL A 121 6.45 15.69 3.37
N PRO A 122 5.45 15.05 2.72
CA PRO A 122 5.32 15.11 1.26
C PRO A 122 5.12 16.55 0.76
N SER A 123 5.98 17.01 -0.13
CA SER A 123 5.95 18.38 -0.67
C SER A 123 4.61 18.75 -1.31
N GLN A 124 3.95 17.80 -1.98
CA GLN A 124 2.64 18.01 -2.58
C GLN A 124 1.53 18.20 -1.53
N ALA A 125 1.62 17.51 -0.39
CA ALA A 125 0.66 17.70 0.71
C ALA A 125 0.84 19.07 1.35
N LEU A 126 2.11 19.46 1.58
CA LEU A 126 2.45 20.77 2.13
C LEU A 126 2.03 21.92 1.21
N ALA A 127 2.26 21.80 -0.10
CA ALA A 127 1.87 22.80 -1.09
C ALA A 127 0.35 23.00 -1.13
N ARG A 128 -0.44 21.91 -1.11
CA ARG A 128 -1.91 22.01 -1.09
C ARG A 128 -2.43 22.68 0.18
N PHE A 129 -1.83 22.36 1.33
CA PHE A 129 -2.21 22.95 2.60
C PHE A 129 -1.87 24.45 2.64
N THR A 130 -0.63 24.80 2.30
CA THR A 130 -0.17 26.20 2.27
C THR A 130 -0.97 27.05 1.29
N GLU A 131 -1.30 26.53 0.10
CA GLU A 131 -2.13 27.26 -0.88
C GLU A 131 -3.51 27.61 -0.30
N TYR A 132 -4.20 26.64 0.29
CA TYR A 132 -5.51 26.86 0.91
C TYR A 132 -5.41 27.87 2.06
N ARG A 133 -4.41 27.71 2.93
CA ARG A 133 -4.26 28.53 4.14
C ARG A 133 -3.82 29.96 3.83
N VAL A 134 -2.98 30.17 2.82
CA VAL A 134 -2.63 31.52 2.34
C VAL A 134 -3.86 32.24 1.77
N GLN A 135 -4.72 31.53 1.02
CA GLN A 135 -5.98 32.11 0.53
C GLN A 135 -6.92 32.47 1.67
N GLU A 136 -7.01 31.62 2.71
CA GLU A 136 -7.79 31.89 3.92
C GLU A 136 -7.26 33.12 4.66
N LEU A 137 -5.95 33.20 4.93
CA LEU A 137 -5.32 34.35 5.58
C LEU A 137 -5.54 35.65 4.80
N ALA A 138 -5.44 35.59 3.47
CA ALA A 138 -5.72 36.74 2.60
C ALA A 138 -7.20 37.16 2.65
N SER A 139 -8.14 36.20 2.73
CA SER A 139 -9.56 36.49 2.85
C SER A 139 -9.96 37.13 4.19
N LEU A 140 -9.17 36.88 5.23
CA LEU A 140 -9.35 37.42 6.58
C LEU A 140 -8.53 38.70 6.83
N ASP A 141 -7.78 39.19 5.83
CA ASP A 141 -6.86 40.34 5.93
C ASP A 141 -5.85 40.21 7.10
N VAL A 142 -5.39 38.99 7.36
CA VAL A 142 -4.42 38.70 8.42
C VAL A 142 -3.03 39.06 7.92
N ALA A 143 -2.37 40.04 8.56
CA ALA A 143 -1.04 40.49 8.17
C ALA A 143 0.10 39.60 8.72
N THR A 144 -0.11 39.01 9.90
CA THR A 144 0.90 38.24 10.64
C THR A 144 0.29 36.98 11.20
N VAL A 145 1.02 35.88 11.14
CA VAL A 145 0.67 34.58 11.75
C VAL A 145 1.57 34.38 12.94
N THR A 146 0.98 34.04 14.09
CA THR A 146 1.72 33.82 15.33
C THR A 146 2.50 32.51 15.30
N VAL A 147 3.48 32.37 16.19
CA VAL A 147 4.24 31.11 16.29
C VAL A 147 3.36 29.92 16.68
N GLU A 148 2.36 30.12 17.55
CA GLU A 148 1.45 29.05 17.97
C GLU A 148 0.55 28.61 16.81
N GLU A 149 0.06 29.55 15.99
CA GLU A 149 -0.68 29.21 14.77
C GLU A 149 0.20 28.47 13.76
N LEU A 150 1.48 28.83 13.61
CA LEU A 150 2.42 28.10 12.74
C LEU A 150 2.67 26.68 13.24
N VAL A 151 2.84 26.50 14.56
CA VAL A 151 3.03 25.19 15.19
C VAL A 151 1.80 24.32 14.97
N ASP A 152 0.61 24.85 15.28
CA ASP A 152 -0.66 24.14 15.11
C ASP A 152 -0.91 23.79 13.64
N ASP A 153 -0.67 24.74 12.72
CA ASP A 153 -0.84 24.54 11.28
C ASP A 153 0.13 23.46 10.76
N LEU A 154 1.39 23.45 11.19
CA LEU A 154 2.39 22.44 10.80
C LEU A 154 2.03 21.05 11.34
N ILE A 155 1.64 20.98 12.62
CA ILE A 155 1.36 19.72 13.32
C ILE A 155 0.04 19.12 12.85
N GLU A 156 -1.07 19.86 12.96
CA GLU A 156 -2.41 19.31 12.77
C GLU A 156 -2.69 18.90 11.33
N ARG A 157 -1.96 19.44 10.36
CA ARG A 157 -2.20 19.19 8.94
C ARG A 157 -0.99 18.48 8.31
N PRO A 158 0.09 19.14 7.84
CA PRO A 158 1.18 18.46 7.14
C PRO A 158 1.79 17.26 7.87
N VAL A 159 2.13 17.41 9.15
CA VAL A 159 2.83 16.35 9.91
C VAL A 159 1.88 15.19 10.20
N LEU A 160 0.70 15.44 10.76
CA LEU A 160 -0.27 14.36 11.03
C LEU A 160 -0.78 13.70 9.74
N ASP A 161 -0.94 14.45 8.65
CA ASP A 161 -1.34 13.87 7.36
C ASP A 161 -0.21 12.99 6.78
N ALA A 162 1.06 13.38 6.93
CA ALA A 162 2.21 12.55 6.55
C ALA A 162 2.33 11.27 7.40
N LEU A 163 1.97 11.35 8.67
CA LEU A 163 1.95 10.21 9.60
C LEU A 163 0.72 9.33 9.46
N THR A 164 -0.33 9.80 8.76
CA THR A 164 -1.57 9.04 8.56
C THR A 164 -1.31 7.90 7.58
N PRO A 165 -1.50 6.62 7.99
CA PRO A 165 -1.28 5.50 7.09
C PRO A 165 -2.20 5.54 5.88
N SER A 166 -1.71 5.05 4.73
CA SER A 166 -2.58 4.88 3.57
C SER A 166 -3.72 3.93 3.88
N GLN A 167 -4.91 4.24 3.38
CA GLN A 167 -6.14 3.51 3.68
C GLN A 167 -6.40 3.35 5.18
N TRP A 168 -6.13 4.41 5.96
CA TRP A 168 -6.28 4.42 7.42
C TRP A 168 -7.65 3.88 7.91
N TRP A 169 -8.70 4.05 7.10
CA TRP A 169 -10.06 3.56 7.37
C TRP A 169 -10.19 2.03 7.34
N THR A 170 -9.14 1.30 6.98
CA THR A 170 -9.12 -0.17 7.06
C THR A 170 -8.63 -0.67 8.42
N PHE A 171 -8.01 0.21 9.22
CA PHE A 171 -7.54 -0.08 10.56
C PHE A 171 -8.69 0.10 11.59
N ASP A 172 -8.65 -0.70 12.65
CA ASP A 172 -9.57 -0.64 13.80
C ASP A 172 -11.05 -0.72 13.46
N THR A 173 -11.47 -1.81 12.83
CA THR A 173 -12.89 -2.17 12.83
C THR A 173 -13.16 -3.24 13.87
N ASP A 174 -13.84 -2.84 14.95
CA ASP A 174 -14.45 -3.72 15.96
C ASP A 174 -15.62 -4.52 15.36
N GLY A 175 -15.39 -5.28 14.28
CA GLY A 175 -16.33 -6.29 13.73
C GLY A 175 -17.76 -5.86 13.37
N ASN A 176 -18.21 -4.63 13.66
CA ASN A 176 -19.62 -4.23 13.66
C ASN A 176 -20.19 -4.03 12.24
N GLY A 177 -19.32 -4.04 11.23
CA GLY A 177 -19.66 -4.13 9.81
C GLY A 177 -19.23 -5.45 9.16
N SER A 178 -19.04 -6.52 9.94
CA SER A 178 -18.43 -7.78 9.47
C SER A 178 -19.16 -8.31 8.23
N VAL A 179 -18.45 -8.19 7.11
CA VAL A 179 -18.85 -8.84 5.88
C VAL A 179 -18.46 -10.31 6.03
N SER A 180 -19.45 -11.18 6.06
CA SER A 180 -19.18 -12.62 6.03
C SER A 180 -19.10 -13.08 4.58
N LEU A 181 -17.95 -13.60 4.21
CA LEU A 181 -17.76 -14.25 2.94
C LEU A 181 -18.57 -15.56 2.93
N ASN A 182 -19.40 -15.77 1.91
CA ASN A 182 -20.17 -17.00 1.78
C ASN A 182 -19.48 -17.98 0.82
N ILE A 183 -19.22 -17.53 -0.41
CA ILE A 183 -18.78 -18.38 -1.52
C ILE A 183 -17.94 -17.54 -2.49
N ILE A 184 -16.87 -18.15 -3.03
CA ILE A 184 -16.12 -17.62 -4.18
C ILE A 184 -16.34 -18.55 -5.37
N GLY A 185 -16.90 -18.03 -6.45
CA GLY A 185 -16.98 -18.69 -7.74
C GLY A 185 -15.89 -18.18 -8.68
N LEU A 186 -15.27 -19.09 -9.43
CA LEU A 186 -14.31 -18.78 -10.48
C LEU A 186 -14.87 -19.29 -11.81
N ARG A 187 -14.87 -18.43 -12.83
CA ARG A 187 -15.30 -18.79 -14.20
C ARG A 187 -14.18 -18.46 -15.16
N ALA A 188 -13.80 -19.41 -16.00
CA ALA A 188 -12.73 -19.23 -16.99
C ALA A 188 -13.16 -18.43 -18.22
N ARG A 189 -14.41 -18.56 -18.68
CA ARG A 189 -14.92 -17.90 -19.90
C ARG A 189 -16.30 -17.25 -19.66
N PRO A 190 -16.39 -15.92 -19.60
CA PRO A 190 -15.28 -14.96 -19.49
C PRO A 190 -14.55 -15.13 -18.15
N ALA A 191 -13.26 -14.78 -18.11
CA ALA A 191 -12.45 -14.84 -16.89
C ALA A 191 -13.05 -13.91 -15.83
N GLN A 192 -13.56 -14.48 -14.74
CA GLN A 192 -14.21 -13.69 -13.69
C GLN A 192 -14.13 -14.34 -12.31
N ILE A 193 -14.14 -13.48 -11.28
CA ILE A 193 -14.32 -13.89 -9.88
C ILE A 193 -15.70 -13.41 -9.41
N ASP A 194 -16.50 -14.34 -8.93
CA ASP A 194 -17.81 -14.12 -8.33
C ASP A 194 -17.70 -14.25 -6.81
N ILE A 195 -17.90 -13.16 -6.07
CA ILE A 195 -17.85 -13.17 -4.61
C ILE A 195 -19.27 -13.00 -4.06
N LEU A 196 -19.78 -14.03 -3.39
CA LEU A 196 -21.02 -13.98 -2.64
C LEU A 196 -20.70 -13.71 -1.18
N TYR A 197 -21.28 -12.66 -0.62
CA TYR A 197 -21.05 -12.25 0.77
C TYR A 197 -22.34 -11.79 1.43
N THR A 198 -22.41 -11.86 2.75
CA THR A 198 -23.52 -11.33 3.54
C THR A 198 -23.08 -10.06 4.26
N ARG A 199 -23.92 -9.03 4.21
CA ARG A 199 -23.69 -7.76 4.91
C ARG A 199 -25.03 -7.23 5.42
N SER A 200 -25.10 -6.94 6.71
CA SER A 200 -26.34 -6.52 7.39
C SER A 200 -27.50 -7.46 7.06
N GLU A 201 -27.26 -8.77 7.23
CA GLU A 201 -28.21 -9.88 6.97
C GLU A 201 -28.64 -10.07 5.49
N LYS A 202 -28.23 -9.18 4.59
CA LYS A 202 -28.54 -9.29 3.15
C LYS A 202 -27.40 -9.93 2.39
N LYS A 203 -27.74 -10.80 1.43
CA LYS A 203 -26.79 -11.44 0.53
C LYS A 203 -26.51 -10.55 -0.67
N TRP A 204 -25.23 -10.43 -1.00
CA TRP A 204 -24.72 -9.62 -2.09
C TRP A 204 -23.82 -10.46 -2.98
N ARG A 205 -23.70 -10.04 -4.24
CA ARG A 205 -22.78 -10.63 -5.22
C ARG A 205 -21.94 -9.53 -5.84
N CYS A 206 -20.62 -9.63 -5.68
CA CYS A 206 -19.65 -8.83 -6.41
C CYS A 206 -19.12 -9.67 -7.58
N ARG A 207 -19.06 -9.09 -8.78
CA ARG A 207 -18.46 -9.73 -9.96
C ARG A 207 -17.24 -8.92 -10.38
N ILE A 208 -16.09 -9.57 -10.46
CA ILE A 208 -14.85 -8.98 -10.91
C ILE A 208 -14.51 -9.60 -12.27
N HIS A 209 -14.67 -8.82 -13.33
CA HIS A 209 -14.28 -9.23 -14.68
C HIS A 209 -12.77 -9.07 -14.84
N LEU A 210 -12.11 -10.11 -15.33
CA LEU A 210 -10.66 -10.19 -15.53
C LEU A 210 -10.29 -10.48 -16.98
N ASP A 211 -11.29 -10.47 -17.88
CA ASP A 211 -11.06 -10.65 -19.30
C ASP A 211 -10.18 -9.53 -19.86
N GLY A 212 -9.16 -9.90 -20.64
CA GLY A 212 -8.13 -8.99 -21.13
C GLY A 212 -7.12 -8.47 -20.09
N ILE A 213 -7.30 -8.79 -18.80
CA ILE A 213 -6.38 -8.39 -17.71
C ILE A 213 -5.58 -9.61 -17.23
N LEU A 214 -6.25 -10.75 -17.06
CA LEU A 214 -5.62 -12.00 -16.65
C LEU A 214 -5.30 -12.85 -17.88
N HIS A 215 -4.04 -13.25 -18.02
CA HIS A 215 -3.58 -14.20 -19.02
C HIS A 215 -3.21 -15.53 -18.35
N GLU A 216 -3.30 -16.64 -19.08
CA GLU A 216 -3.04 -18.00 -18.58
C GLU A 216 -1.67 -18.21 -17.93
N THR A 217 -0.65 -17.49 -18.40
CA THR A 217 0.72 -17.55 -17.90
C THR A 217 1.23 -16.20 -17.39
N GLY A 218 0.34 -15.22 -17.24
CA GLY A 218 0.70 -13.86 -16.82
C GLY A 218 0.99 -13.74 -15.32
N PRO A 219 1.65 -12.65 -14.89
CA PRO A 219 1.91 -12.39 -13.47
C PRO A 219 0.61 -12.09 -12.71
N THR A 220 0.33 -12.84 -11.66
CA THR A 220 -0.89 -12.68 -10.83
C THR A 220 -0.70 -11.69 -9.68
N ALA A 221 0.52 -11.52 -9.18
CA ALA A 221 0.81 -10.70 -8.01
C ALA A 221 0.38 -9.22 -8.17
N PRO A 222 0.65 -8.52 -9.29
CA PRO A 222 0.21 -7.13 -9.47
C PRO A 222 -1.33 -7.00 -9.51
N ILE A 223 -2.00 -7.98 -10.12
CA ILE A 223 -3.46 -8.02 -10.20
C ILE A 223 -4.06 -8.25 -8.82
N ALA A 224 -3.53 -9.22 -8.06
CA ALA A 224 -3.96 -9.50 -6.69
C ALA A 224 -3.83 -8.27 -5.79
N ARG A 225 -2.71 -7.56 -5.87
CA ARG A 225 -2.48 -6.31 -5.12
C ARG A 225 -3.50 -5.22 -5.49
N ARG A 226 -3.80 -5.05 -6.79
CA ARG A 226 -4.83 -4.10 -7.26
C ARG A 226 -6.23 -4.47 -6.77
N LEU A 227 -6.55 -5.77 -6.79
CA LEU A 227 -7.83 -6.28 -6.27
C LEU A 227 -7.93 -6.11 -4.76
N ALA A 228 -6.88 -6.40 -4.00
CA ALA A 228 -6.84 -6.20 -2.55
C ALA A 228 -7.05 -4.72 -2.16
N ARG A 229 -6.51 -3.76 -2.91
CA ARG A 229 -6.75 -2.33 -2.67
C ARG A 229 -8.21 -1.92 -2.84
N THR A 230 -8.98 -2.63 -3.65
CA THR A 230 -10.35 -2.27 -4.02
C THR A 230 -11.41 -3.14 -3.34
N HIS A 231 -11.06 -4.39 -3.03
CA HIS A 231 -11.94 -5.44 -2.52
C HIS A 231 -11.35 -6.11 -1.27
N GLY A 232 -10.36 -5.50 -0.61
CA GLY A 232 -9.68 -6.01 0.58
C GLY A 232 -10.61 -6.22 1.79
N ALA A 233 -11.79 -5.61 1.76
CA ALA A 233 -12.86 -5.88 2.73
C ALA A 233 -13.51 -7.26 2.55
N LEU A 234 -13.40 -7.86 1.36
CA LEU A 234 -13.99 -9.16 1.02
C LEU A 234 -12.94 -10.29 1.07
N LEU A 235 -11.76 -10.05 0.48
CA LEU A 235 -10.69 -11.05 0.38
C LEU A 235 -9.33 -10.38 0.58
N SER A 236 -8.42 -11.07 1.26
CA SER A 236 -7.02 -10.63 1.39
C SER A 236 -6.27 -10.75 0.06
N GLU A 237 -5.14 -10.06 -0.06
CA GLU A 237 -4.25 -10.17 -1.23
C GLU A 237 -3.84 -11.63 -1.48
N GLU A 238 -3.49 -12.37 -0.43
CA GLU A 238 -3.14 -13.79 -0.52
C GLU A 238 -4.28 -14.63 -1.09
N ARG A 239 -5.53 -14.41 -0.64
CA ARG A 239 -6.69 -15.10 -1.19
C ARG A 239 -6.93 -14.74 -2.65
N PHE A 240 -6.72 -13.49 -3.04
CA PHE A 240 -6.78 -13.09 -4.45
C PHE A 240 -5.71 -13.79 -5.27
N ARG A 241 -4.46 -13.89 -4.79
CA ARG A 241 -3.39 -14.64 -5.47
C ARG A 241 -3.81 -16.09 -5.71
N THR A 242 -4.31 -16.78 -4.69
CA THR A 242 -4.80 -18.17 -4.81
C THR A 242 -5.94 -18.29 -5.82
N CYS A 243 -6.92 -17.37 -5.79
CA CYS A 243 -8.03 -17.37 -6.75
C CYS A 243 -7.56 -17.15 -8.18
N LEU A 244 -6.60 -16.24 -8.40
CA LEU A 244 -6.06 -15.93 -9.73
C LEU A 244 -5.25 -17.10 -10.30
N VAL A 245 -4.41 -17.75 -9.49
CA VAL A 245 -3.66 -18.94 -9.92
C VAL A 245 -4.62 -20.09 -10.26
N HIS A 246 -5.64 -20.30 -9.43
CA HIS A 246 -6.68 -21.30 -9.72
C HIS A 246 -7.43 -20.95 -11.02
N LEU A 247 -7.77 -19.68 -11.22
CA LEU A 247 -8.44 -19.22 -12.42
C LEU A 247 -7.57 -19.40 -13.68
N GLN A 248 -6.26 -19.13 -13.61
CA GLN A 248 -5.32 -19.42 -14.70
C GLN A 248 -5.28 -20.90 -15.05
N SER A 249 -5.30 -21.78 -14.05
CA SER A 249 -5.38 -23.23 -14.26
C SER A 249 -6.67 -23.62 -15.00
N LEU A 250 -7.82 -23.08 -14.58
CA LEU A 250 -9.10 -23.30 -15.26
C LEU A 250 -9.10 -22.76 -16.70
N MET A 251 -8.45 -21.63 -16.95
CA MET A 251 -8.33 -21.06 -18.29
C MET A 251 -7.49 -21.96 -19.21
N LYS A 252 -6.35 -22.48 -18.73
CA LYS A 252 -5.52 -23.44 -19.49
C LYS A 252 -6.31 -24.69 -19.85
N HIS A 253 -6.99 -25.30 -18.88
CA HIS A 253 -7.82 -26.47 -19.15
C HIS A 253 -8.94 -26.17 -20.16
N ALA A 254 -9.57 -24.99 -20.09
CA ALA A 254 -10.59 -24.61 -21.07
C ALA A 254 -10.03 -24.40 -22.49
N VAL A 255 -8.73 -24.11 -22.65
CA VAL A 255 -8.05 -24.05 -23.96
C VAL A 255 -7.67 -25.43 -24.45
N GLU A 256 -7.15 -26.29 -23.56
CA GLU A 256 -6.77 -27.67 -23.87
C GLU A 256 -7.98 -28.55 -24.23
N ASP A 257 -9.10 -28.39 -23.51
CA ASP A 257 -10.35 -29.14 -23.71
C ASP A 257 -11.14 -28.70 -24.95
N GLY A 258 -10.47 -28.07 -25.92
CA GLY A 258 -10.93 -27.74 -27.27
C GLY A 258 -12.40 -28.06 -27.55
N ASP A 259 -13.23 -27.02 -27.52
CA ASP A 259 -14.53 -26.99 -28.21
C ASP A 259 -15.74 -27.70 -27.58
N ILE A 260 -15.71 -28.08 -26.30
CA ILE A 260 -16.96 -28.42 -25.60
C ILE A 260 -17.39 -27.22 -24.76
N GLY A 261 -18.50 -26.57 -25.14
CA GLY A 261 -19.10 -25.38 -24.52
C GLY A 261 -19.55 -25.51 -23.06
N HIS A 262 -18.86 -26.30 -22.25
CA HIS A 262 -19.05 -26.38 -20.82
C HIS A 262 -18.27 -25.24 -20.15
N SER A 263 -19.02 -24.27 -19.61
CA SER A 263 -18.51 -23.26 -18.70
C SER A 263 -17.88 -23.94 -17.49
N SER A 264 -16.56 -24.15 -17.50
CA SER A 264 -15.79 -24.63 -16.35
C SER A 264 -15.91 -23.61 -15.22
N ASN A 265 -16.82 -23.90 -14.29
CA ASN A 265 -17.07 -23.13 -13.09
C ASN A 265 -16.51 -23.90 -11.90
N SER A 266 -15.59 -23.29 -11.17
CA SER A 266 -15.13 -23.83 -9.89
C SER A 266 -15.75 -23.02 -8.76
N THR A 267 -16.21 -23.71 -7.72
CA THR A 267 -16.75 -23.06 -6.51
C THR A 267 -15.83 -23.40 -5.34
N MET A 268 -15.13 -22.39 -4.84
CA MET A 268 -14.38 -22.52 -3.58
C MET A 268 -15.33 -22.20 -2.43
N LYS A 269 -15.67 -23.22 -1.65
CA LYS A 269 -16.42 -23.06 -0.40
C LYS A 269 -15.44 -22.75 0.73
N ASP A 270 -15.78 -21.79 1.59
CA ASP A 270 -14.88 -21.33 2.65
C ASP A 270 -14.56 -22.49 3.63
N CYS A 271 -13.30 -22.90 3.69
CA CYS A 271 -12.80 -23.68 4.81
C CYS A 271 -12.58 -22.68 5.95
N HIS A 272 -13.48 -22.68 6.93
CA HIS A 272 -13.31 -21.95 8.18
C HIS A 272 -11.93 -22.29 8.80
N TYR A 273 -10.91 -21.47 8.54
CA TYR A 273 -9.83 -21.29 9.48
C TYR A 273 -10.35 -20.30 10.52
N GLY A 274 -11.09 -20.85 11.48
CA GLY A 274 -11.50 -20.15 12.69
C GLY A 274 -10.25 -19.58 13.35
N ARG A 275 -10.13 -18.26 13.30
CA ARG A 275 -9.10 -17.50 14.00
C ARG A 275 -9.58 -17.29 15.44
N GLU A 276 -9.68 -18.38 16.20
CA GLU A 276 -9.60 -18.26 17.65
C GLU A 276 -8.10 -18.15 17.96
N TYR A 277 -7.71 -17.05 18.60
CA TYR A 277 -6.37 -16.87 19.14
C TYR A 277 -6.35 -17.52 20.54
N PRO A 278 -5.63 -18.62 20.78
CA PRO A 278 -5.11 -18.90 22.11
C PRO A 278 -3.74 -18.22 22.21
N GLN A 279 -3.67 -17.19 23.04
CA GLN A 279 -2.40 -16.67 23.53
C GLN A 279 -1.57 -17.79 24.16
N LYS A 280 -0.32 -17.88 23.71
CA LYS A 280 0.84 -18.56 24.33
C LYS A 280 0.84 -20.10 24.29
N GLN A 281 1.98 -20.60 23.83
CA GLN A 281 2.48 -21.98 23.87
C GLN A 281 1.93 -22.96 22.83
N GLN A 282 2.40 -22.87 21.58
CA GLN A 282 2.73 -24.08 20.79
C GLN A 282 3.64 -23.75 19.59
N GLN A 283 4.78 -23.11 19.86
CA GLN A 283 5.90 -22.99 18.91
C GLN A 283 6.68 -24.32 18.78
N LYS A 284 6.07 -25.48 19.09
CA LYS A 284 6.73 -26.79 19.07
C LYS A 284 6.06 -27.86 18.20
N GLU A 285 4.88 -27.60 17.63
CA GLU A 285 4.22 -28.60 16.76
C GLU A 285 4.36 -28.31 15.26
N GLN A 286 4.62 -27.07 14.84
CA GLN A 286 4.84 -26.76 13.42
C GLN A 286 6.16 -27.32 12.86
N ALA A 287 7.13 -27.67 13.72
CA ALA A 287 8.35 -28.36 13.30
C ALA A 287 8.12 -29.85 13.01
N SER A 288 7.07 -30.47 13.56
CA SER A 288 6.82 -31.91 13.38
C SER A 288 6.06 -32.19 12.07
N ALA A 289 5.10 -31.35 11.70
CA ALA A 289 4.32 -31.53 10.47
C ALA A 289 5.13 -31.26 9.18
N LEU A 290 6.11 -30.35 9.24
CA LEU A 290 6.98 -30.03 8.11
C LEU A 290 8.06 -31.10 7.87
N ALA A 291 8.50 -31.82 8.91
CA ALA A 291 9.43 -32.94 8.75
C ALA A 291 8.79 -34.12 7.98
N SER A 292 7.50 -34.38 8.19
CA SER A 292 6.79 -35.48 7.51
C SER A 292 6.50 -35.21 6.03
N ALA A 293 6.32 -33.94 5.64
CA ALA A 293 6.09 -33.58 4.24
C ALA A 293 7.36 -33.66 3.38
N ILE A 294 8.54 -33.45 3.98
CA ILE A 294 9.83 -33.49 3.26
C ILE A 294 10.31 -34.95 3.03
N GLU A 295 9.85 -35.90 3.84
CA GLU A 295 10.27 -37.30 3.70
C GLU A 295 9.56 -38.04 2.56
N LEU A 296 8.42 -37.54 2.08
CA LEU A 296 7.64 -38.20 1.02
C LEU A 296 8.10 -37.85 -0.41
N ASP A 297 9.00 -36.89 -0.59
CA ASP A 297 9.47 -36.46 -1.92
C ASP A 297 10.92 -36.91 -2.26
N ARG A 298 11.59 -37.65 -1.36
CA ARG A 298 12.95 -38.16 -1.61
C ARG A 298 13.02 -39.57 -2.24
N ARG A 299 11.92 -40.06 -2.81
CA ARG A 299 11.89 -41.38 -3.51
C ARG A 299 11.76 -41.33 -5.03
N ARG A 300 11.99 -40.18 -5.68
CA ARG A 300 12.22 -40.14 -7.13
C ARG A 300 13.71 -40.01 -7.43
N ASP A 301 14.29 -41.20 -7.55
CA ASP A 301 15.67 -41.47 -7.92
C ASP A 301 16.02 -40.90 -9.31
N ARG A 302 17.15 -40.17 -9.33
CA ARG A 302 18.25 -40.30 -10.29
C ARG A 302 17.90 -40.23 -11.79
N THR A 303 18.00 -39.02 -12.34
CA THR A 303 19.03 -38.68 -13.35
C THR A 303 18.88 -37.21 -13.73
N GLN A 304 19.66 -36.33 -13.11
CA GLN A 304 20.28 -35.17 -13.75
C GLN A 304 21.13 -34.43 -12.71
N LYS A 305 22.35 -34.10 -13.13
CA LYS A 305 23.41 -33.47 -12.35
C LYS A 305 22.89 -32.18 -11.67
N PRO A 306 23.06 -31.99 -10.35
CA PRO A 306 22.56 -30.82 -9.66
C PRO A 306 23.47 -29.63 -9.96
N LEU A 307 23.05 -28.79 -10.90
CA LEU A 307 23.49 -27.40 -10.93
C LEU A 307 22.80 -26.71 -9.76
N ASN A 308 23.61 -26.34 -8.76
CA ASN A 308 23.36 -25.39 -7.69
C ASN A 308 21.87 -25.13 -7.40
N ALA A 309 21.32 -25.92 -6.47
CA ALA A 309 20.00 -25.69 -5.93
C ALA A 309 19.98 -24.32 -5.23
N LEU A 310 19.60 -23.30 -6.00
CA LEU A 310 19.32 -21.93 -5.55
C LEU A 310 18.25 -22.03 -4.45
N ASN A 311 18.67 -21.82 -3.21
CA ASN A 311 17.74 -21.79 -2.09
C ASN A 311 17.00 -20.46 -2.13
N LYS A 312 15.67 -20.52 -2.02
CA LYS A 312 14.81 -19.33 -1.92
C LYS A 312 15.34 -18.43 -0.80
N ALA A 313 15.32 -17.12 -1.04
CA ALA A 313 15.82 -16.05 -0.17
C ALA A 313 15.23 -16.11 1.25
N ASP A 314 15.77 -16.99 2.10
CA ASP A 314 15.43 -17.06 3.51
C ASP A 314 16.35 -16.11 4.27
N VAL A 315 15.78 -15.09 4.90
CA VAL A 315 16.50 -14.09 5.71
C VAL A 315 17.36 -14.78 6.78
N GLY A 316 16.95 -15.97 7.26
CA GLY A 316 17.72 -16.77 8.21
C GLY A 316 19.10 -17.20 7.69
N LEU A 317 19.29 -17.37 6.38
CA LEU A 317 20.60 -17.67 5.78
C LEU A 317 21.54 -16.48 5.88
N LEU A 318 21.04 -15.25 5.74
CA LEU A 318 21.84 -14.03 5.82
C LEU A 318 22.51 -13.84 7.20
N TYR A 319 21.88 -14.37 8.25
CA TYR A 319 22.40 -14.35 9.62
C TYR A 319 23.25 -15.57 9.97
N ARG A 320 23.02 -16.71 9.33
CA ARG A 320 23.82 -17.93 9.55
C ARG A 320 25.14 -17.89 8.80
N ASP A 321 25.12 -17.48 7.54
CA ASP A 321 26.30 -17.46 6.68
C ASP A 321 26.15 -16.41 5.55
N PRO A 322 26.57 -15.15 5.79
CA PRO A 322 26.29 -14.04 4.87
C PRO A 322 27.00 -14.18 3.51
N GLU A 323 28.13 -14.89 3.44
CA GLU A 323 28.85 -15.09 2.17
C GLU A 323 28.12 -16.07 1.26
N ALA A 324 27.71 -17.22 1.80
CA ALA A 324 26.94 -18.21 1.05
C ALA A 324 25.57 -17.68 0.61
N ALA A 325 24.97 -16.78 1.38
CA ALA A 325 23.70 -16.14 1.05
C ALA A 325 23.83 -15.19 -0.15
N LEU A 326 24.91 -14.43 -0.27
CA LEU A 326 25.08 -13.50 -1.40
C LEU A 326 25.29 -14.22 -2.74
N ASP A 327 25.96 -15.37 -2.74
CA ASP A 327 26.27 -16.11 -3.97
C ASP A 327 25.13 -17.02 -4.45
N ASN A 328 24.25 -17.48 -3.55
CA ASN A 328 23.25 -18.53 -3.86
C ASN A 328 21.78 -18.08 -3.77
N VAL A 329 21.52 -16.80 -3.54
CA VAL A 329 20.14 -16.29 -3.35
C VAL A 329 19.67 -15.58 -4.62
N ASP A 330 18.56 -16.08 -5.17
CA ASP A 330 17.82 -15.38 -6.23
C ASP A 330 17.00 -14.24 -5.61
N LEU A 331 17.37 -13.01 -5.97
CA LEU A 331 16.74 -11.78 -5.46
C LEU A 331 15.54 -11.32 -6.31
N ASN A 332 15.25 -11.97 -7.44
CA ASN A 332 14.16 -11.54 -8.32
C ASN A 332 12.77 -11.74 -7.69
N ASP A 333 12.63 -12.75 -6.83
CA ASP A 333 11.38 -13.08 -6.12
C ASP A 333 11.37 -12.59 -4.65
N ALA A 334 12.39 -11.83 -4.22
CA ALA A 334 12.51 -11.39 -2.84
C ALA A 334 11.58 -10.21 -2.52
N ASP A 335 11.03 -10.19 -1.30
CA ASP A 335 10.24 -9.06 -0.78
C ASP A 335 11.12 -7.82 -0.57
N ASP A 336 10.53 -6.62 -0.63
CA ASP A 336 11.24 -5.33 -0.56
C ASP A 336 12.11 -5.19 0.69
N VAL A 337 11.67 -5.73 1.84
CA VAL A 337 12.42 -5.72 3.10
C VAL A 337 13.69 -6.56 2.98
N THR A 338 13.58 -7.77 2.44
CA THR A 338 14.73 -8.65 2.20
C THR A 338 15.70 -8.02 1.20
N LEU A 339 15.18 -7.42 0.12
CA LEU A 339 15.99 -6.69 -0.86
C LEU A 339 16.77 -5.53 -0.23
N GLN A 340 16.16 -4.77 0.69
CA GLN A 340 16.85 -3.70 1.39
C GLN A 340 17.97 -4.22 2.30
N GLU A 341 17.75 -5.30 3.04
CA GLU A 341 18.78 -5.89 3.90
C GLU A 341 19.95 -6.47 3.08
N PHE A 342 19.67 -7.16 1.97
CA PHE A 342 20.71 -7.64 1.06
C PHE A 342 21.49 -6.48 0.42
N LYS A 343 20.80 -5.41 -0.01
CA LYS A 343 21.46 -4.20 -0.54
C LYS A 343 22.35 -3.54 0.52
N ALA A 344 21.90 -3.44 1.76
CA ALA A 344 22.70 -2.86 2.85
C ALA A 344 23.99 -3.66 3.09
N LYS A 345 23.92 -5.01 3.10
CA LYS A 345 25.12 -5.84 3.22
C LYS A 345 26.01 -5.81 1.98
N MET A 346 25.43 -5.67 0.78
CA MET A 346 26.22 -5.47 -0.44
C MET A 346 26.96 -4.15 -0.42
N GLU A 347 26.34 -3.09 0.08
CA GLU A 347 26.97 -1.78 0.25
C GLU A 347 28.10 -1.84 1.28
N GLU A 348 27.91 -2.54 2.40
CA GLU A 348 28.96 -2.76 3.40
C GLU A 348 30.19 -3.46 2.79
N LYS A 349 29.97 -4.57 2.05
CA LYS A 349 31.04 -5.26 1.33
C LYS A 349 31.68 -4.41 0.22
N PHE A 350 30.89 -3.57 -0.45
CA PHE A 350 31.39 -2.65 -1.45
C PHE A 350 32.30 -1.63 -0.79
N LEU A 351 31.86 -0.98 0.29
CA LEU A 351 32.64 0.02 1.03
C LEU A 351 33.95 -0.54 1.60
N GLU A 352 33.97 -1.82 2.01
CA GLU A 352 35.20 -2.50 2.44
C GLU A 352 36.21 -2.72 1.31
N LYS A 353 35.74 -2.91 0.07
CA LYS A 353 36.58 -3.19 -1.11
C LYS A 353 36.80 -1.98 -2.00
N VAL A 354 36.08 -0.87 -1.77
CA VAL A 354 36.23 0.37 -2.52
C VAL A 354 37.61 0.93 -2.25
N VAL A 355 38.44 0.86 -3.28
CA VAL A 355 39.73 1.53 -3.34
C VAL A 355 39.43 3.02 -3.55
N ARG A 356 39.82 3.86 -2.59
CA ARG A 356 39.59 5.30 -2.64
C ARG A 356 40.79 6.02 -3.26
N PRO A 357 40.59 7.23 -3.81
CA PRO A 357 41.71 8.09 -4.24
C PRO A 357 42.75 8.25 -3.11
N GLY A 358 43.92 7.65 -3.27
CA GLY A 358 45.00 7.64 -2.28
C GLY A 358 45.39 6.24 -1.77
N ASP A 359 44.54 5.23 -1.95
CA ASP A 359 44.88 3.85 -1.64
C ASP A 359 45.87 3.29 -2.68
N SER A 360 46.72 2.33 -2.27
CA SER A 360 47.82 1.81 -3.10
C SER A 360 47.38 1.16 -4.42
N GLY A 361 46.11 0.79 -4.56
CA GLY A 361 45.52 0.25 -5.78
C GLY A 361 44.69 1.24 -6.60
N TYR A 362 44.60 2.51 -6.19
CA TYR A 362 43.77 3.49 -6.90
C TYR A 362 44.48 3.96 -8.17
N GLU A 363 44.20 3.29 -9.28
CA GLU A 363 44.59 3.77 -10.59
C GLU A 363 43.70 4.95 -10.95
N TYR A 364 44.24 6.16 -10.84
CA TYR A 364 43.63 7.32 -11.45
C TYR A 364 43.52 7.06 -12.94
N ASP A 365 42.31 7.22 -13.49
CA ASP A 365 42.03 7.16 -14.93
C ASP A 365 43.08 8.00 -15.67
N LYS A 366 44.12 7.34 -16.16
CA LYS A 366 45.06 7.95 -17.07
C LYS A 366 44.29 8.11 -18.36
N ARG A 367 44.12 9.36 -18.78
CA ARG A 367 43.76 9.66 -20.16
C ARG A 367 44.86 9.07 -21.03
N VAL A 368 44.64 7.85 -21.49
CA VAL A 368 45.45 7.26 -22.55
C VAL A 368 45.05 8.04 -23.79
N GLU A 369 46.00 8.77 -24.37
CA GLU A 369 45.84 9.29 -25.73
C GLU A 369 45.75 8.09 -26.67
N VAL A 370 44.53 7.61 -26.88
CA VAL A 370 44.25 6.59 -27.88
C VAL A 370 44.46 7.27 -29.23
N LYS A 371 45.52 6.90 -29.94
CA LYS A 371 45.62 7.19 -31.38
C LYS A 371 44.64 6.23 -32.06
N PRO A 372 43.51 6.70 -32.62
CA PRO A 372 42.53 5.82 -33.23
C PRO A 372 43.18 5.09 -34.41
N THR A 373 43.30 3.77 -34.30
CA THR A 373 43.78 2.91 -35.40
C THR A 373 42.68 2.70 -36.44
N GLU A 374 41.42 2.84 -36.04
CA GLU A 374 40.25 2.63 -36.90
C GLU A 374 39.35 3.87 -36.85
N ARG A 375 38.85 4.24 -38.02
CA ARG A 375 37.96 5.41 -38.22
C ARG A 375 36.60 5.06 -37.61
N SER A 376 36.22 5.76 -36.55
CA SER A 376 34.92 5.60 -35.88
C SER A 376 33.81 6.08 -36.81
N GLU A 377 32.82 5.23 -37.10
CA GLU A 377 31.60 5.58 -37.85
C GLU A 377 30.69 6.57 -37.08
N TRP A 378 31.04 6.91 -35.83
CA TRP A 378 30.35 7.94 -35.04
C TRP A 378 30.99 9.34 -35.20
N ASP A 379 32.20 9.43 -35.74
CA ASP A 379 32.91 10.70 -36.01
C ASP A 379 32.81 11.12 -37.49
N ASP A 380 31.69 10.79 -38.14
CA ASP A 380 31.35 11.34 -39.46
C ASP A 380 30.87 12.79 -39.29
N SER A 381 31.85 13.69 -39.16
CA SER A 381 31.68 15.13 -39.31
C SER A 381 32.25 15.55 -40.67
N ASP A 382 31.37 15.54 -41.68
CA ASP A 382 31.35 16.49 -42.80
C ASP A 382 29.90 16.98 -42.93
#